data_AF-A0A934CRC8-F1
#
_entry.id   AF-A0A934CRC8-F1
#
_cell.length_a   1.000
_cell.length_b   1.000
_cell.length_c   1.000
_cell.angle_alpha   90.00
_cell.angle_beta   90.00
_cell.angle_gamma   90.00
#
_symmetry.space_group_name_H-M   'P 1'
#
loop_
_entity.id
_entity.type
_entity.pdbx_description
1 polymer ?
#
loop_
_entity_poly.entity_id
_entity_poly.type
_entity_poly.pdbx_seq_one_letter_code
_entity_poly.pdbx_strand_id
1 'polypeptide(L)'
;MKDLLINIAGLSSEDLTTEVLRIILTDENYAVYQRLFYNYFFGDNINKSTKELKYEIITQKSFFEGRPDIIIEGGNEIYIIENKFYAGFSQGDQIKRYKDIINRYYKEFQRKEVLLLTTDGRKKFYEELLNNDGISIRFLSWNFLLDLFYSNDFLISALSNYIYYNFILQIEFSKKELEMLNTTEIPNTIDKLLKVVDKIKTQLQDIGFKVGRTSQSINFYGYFVENDVMKIWFGYGLLWWQECTKVISPLFIQIREDFSPVYKFDDNFISVLLKMGFFESGKNNWIKPIDSNLYKDETEMAKEIKKYFDELIKHIIK
;
A
#
# COMPACT_ATOMS: atom_id res chain seq x y z
N MET A 1 7.92 -17.39 15.31
CA MET A 1 7.71 -15.94 15.05
C MET A 1 8.96 -15.20 14.55
N LYS A 2 10.15 -15.32 15.16
CA LYS A 2 11.36 -14.65 14.63
C LYS A 2 11.70 -15.11 13.20
N ASP A 3 11.64 -16.42 12.94
CA ASP A 3 11.92 -16.97 11.61
C ASP A 3 10.86 -16.58 10.56
N LEU A 4 9.61 -16.41 10.98
CA LEU A 4 8.52 -15.88 10.15
C LEU A 4 8.85 -14.48 9.64
N LEU A 5 9.23 -13.56 10.54
CA LEU A 5 9.52 -12.17 10.16
C LEU A 5 10.75 -12.07 9.25
N ILE A 6 11.75 -12.94 9.44
CA ILE A 6 12.92 -13.00 8.57
C ILE A 6 12.53 -13.47 7.17
N ASN A 7 11.70 -14.52 7.07
CA ASN A 7 11.30 -15.11 5.80
C ASN A 7 10.43 -14.17 4.94
N ILE A 8 9.64 -13.28 5.57
CA ILE A 8 8.75 -12.36 4.85
C ILE A 8 9.30 -10.94 4.72
N ALA A 9 10.44 -10.63 5.37
CA ALA A 9 11.01 -9.29 5.33
C ALA A 9 11.39 -8.88 3.89
N GLY A 10 10.87 -7.74 3.45
CA GLY A 10 11.11 -7.21 2.11
C GLY A 10 10.28 -7.84 0.99
N LEU A 11 9.48 -8.87 1.29
CA LEU A 11 8.51 -9.40 0.33
C LEU A 11 7.29 -8.46 0.22
N SER A 12 6.66 -8.46 -0.95
CA SER A 12 5.41 -7.73 -1.18
C SER A 12 4.50 -8.50 -2.13
N SER A 13 3.21 -8.18 -2.13
CA SER A 13 2.24 -8.68 -3.10
C SER A 13 2.18 -10.23 -3.18
N GLU A 14 2.31 -10.80 -4.38
CA GLU A 14 2.22 -12.25 -4.64
C GLU A 14 3.28 -13.02 -3.84
N ASP A 15 4.54 -12.58 -3.81
CA ASP A 15 5.62 -13.25 -3.05
C ASP A 15 5.33 -13.30 -1.54
N LEU A 16 4.83 -12.19 -0.97
CA LEU A 16 4.50 -12.13 0.46
C LEU A 16 3.37 -13.11 0.80
N THR A 17 2.27 -13.04 0.06
CA THR A 17 1.10 -13.91 0.30
C THR A 17 1.42 -15.39 0.06
N THR A 18 2.26 -15.70 -0.92
CA THR A 18 2.78 -17.05 -1.20
C THR A 18 3.58 -17.58 -0.02
N GLU A 19 4.52 -16.80 0.52
CA GLU A 19 5.36 -17.26 1.64
C GLU A 19 4.55 -17.39 2.94
N VAL A 20 3.60 -16.49 3.20
CA VAL A 20 2.70 -16.64 4.35
C VAL A 20 1.82 -17.89 4.20
N LEU A 21 1.27 -18.15 3.01
CA LEU A 21 0.51 -19.38 2.75
C LEU A 21 1.38 -20.62 2.95
N ARG A 22 2.63 -20.61 2.48
CA ARG A 22 3.58 -21.71 2.74
C ARG A 22 3.75 -21.98 4.22
N ILE A 23 3.91 -20.94 5.05
CA ILE A 23 4.05 -21.07 6.50
C ILE A 23 2.81 -21.71 7.12
N ILE A 24 1.61 -21.26 6.74
CA ILE A 24 0.34 -21.87 7.17
C ILE A 24 0.30 -23.36 6.77
N LEU A 25 0.77 -23.68 5.57
CA LEU A 25 0.79 -25.05 5.06
C LEU A 25 1.91 -25.92 5.62
N THR A 26 2.96 -25.37 6.25
CA THR A 26 4.09 -26.16 6.78
C THR A 26 4.07 -26.29 8.31
N ASP A 27 3.75 -25.23 9.04
CA ASP A 27 3.88 -25.20 10.49
C ASP A 27 2.74 -25.98 11.18
N GLU A 28 3.10 -26.93 12.05
CA GLU A 28 2.16 -27.82 12.74
C GLU A 28 1.12 -27.06 13.60
N ASN A 29 1.43 -25.83 14.03
CA ASN A 29 0.47 -24.99 14.76
C ASN A 29 -0.75 -24.60 13.90
N TYR A 30 -0.63 -24.66 12.57
CA TYR A 30 -1.71 -24.38 11.63
C TYR A 30 -2.34 -25.67 11.05
N ALA A 31 -2.16 -26.82 11.69
CA ALA A 31 -2.70 -28.10 11.21
C ALA A 31 -4.21 -28.08 10.94
N VAL A 32 -5.00 -27.28 11.68
CA VAL A 32 -6.43 -27.11 11.41
C VAL A 32 -6.67 -26.45 10.05
N TYR A 33 -5.95 -25.38 9.73
CA TYR A 33 -6.04 -24.69 8.44
C TYR A 33 -5.50 -25.55 7.30
N GLN A 34 -4.45 -26.33 7.54
CA GLN A 34 -3.96 -27.33 6.58
C GLN A 34 -5.05 -28.34 6.23
N ARG A 35 -5.73 -28.91 7.24
CA ARG A 35 -6.83 -29.86 7.04
C ARG A 35 -7.98 -29.23 6.26
N LEU A 36 -8.36 -28.01 6.58
CA LEU A 36 -9.37 -27.25 5.85
C LEU A 36 -8.95 -27.03 4.39
N PHE A 37 -7.73 -26.54 4.17
CA PHE A 37 -7.15 -26.32 2.86
C PHE A 37 -7.18 -27.61 2.04
N TYR A 38 -6.66 -28.73 2.58
CA TYR A 38 -6.61 -30.01 1.88
C TYR A 38 -7.98 -30.63 1.65
N ASN A 39 -8.93 -30.48 2.56
CA ASN A 39 -10.30 -30.94 2.33
C ASN A 39 -10.94 -30.20 1.15
N TYR A 40 -10.81 -28.87 1.11
CA TYR A 40 -11.27 -28.08 -0.03
C TYR A 40 -10.53 -28.44 -1.31
N PHE A 41 -9.22 -28.65 -1.19
CA PHE A 41 -8.31 -28.86 -2.30
C PHE A 41 -8.34 -30.29 -2.86
N PHE A 42 -8.74 -31.32 -2.13
CA PHE A 42 -8.79 -32.70 -2.65
C PHE A 42 -10.19 -33.26 -2.82
N GLY A 43 -11.21 -32.60 -2.25
CA GLY A 43 -12.52 -33.22 -2.09
C GLY A 43 -12.56 -34.14 -0.88
N ASP A 44 -13.78 -34.48 -0.45
CA ASP A 44 -14.16 -34.83 0.92
C ASP A 44 -13.26 -35.83 1.69
N ASN A 45 -13.06 -35.51 2.97
CA ASN A 45 -12.59 -36.35 4.09
C ASN A 45 -11.10 -36.71 4.17
N ILE A 46 -10.20 -35.97 3.51
CA ILE A 46 -8.77 -36.19 3.76
C ILE A 46 -8.42 -35.88 5.21
N ASN A 47 -9.02 -34.85 5.83
CA ASN A 47 -8.89 -34.42 7.23
C ASN A 47 -7.50 -34.71 7.86
N LYS A 48 -6.46 -34.48 7.07
CA LYS A 48 -5.07 -34.71 7.41
C LYS A 48 -4.30 -33.42 7.18
N SER A 49 -3.35 -33.16 8.06
CA SER A 49 -2.35 -32.12 7.97
C SER A 49 -1.26 -32.47 6.97
N THR A 50 -0.38 -31.51 6.69
CA THR A 50 0.76 -31.68 5.76
C THR A 50 1.67 -32.83 6.19
N LYS A 51 1.95 -32.92 7.49
CA LYS A 51 2.76 -33.98 8.09
C LYS A 51 2.09 -35.35 7.97
N GLU A 52 0.79 -35.44 8.18
CA GLU A 52 0.02 -36.69 8.05
C GLU A 52 -0.06 -37.18 6.61
N LEU A 53 -0.08 -36.25 5.64
CA LEU A 53 0.01 -36.55 4.20
C LEU A 53 1.43 -36.80 3.71
N LYS A 54 2.44 -36.49 4.54
CA LYS A 54 3.86 -36.53 4.17
C LYS A 54 4.14 -35.67 2.93
N TYR A 55 3.50 -34.51 2.86
CA TYR A 55 3.81 -33.53 1.83
C TYR A 55 4.97 -32.63 2.25
N GLU A 56 5.77 -32.25 1.28
CA GLU A 56 6.73 -31.18 1.35
C GLU A 56 6.16 -29.94 0.63
N ILE A 57 6.25 -28.77 1.28
CA ILE A 57 5.78 -27.50 0.73
C ILE A 57 7.00 -26.65 0.39
N ILE A 58 7.20 -26.40 -0.89
CA ILE A 58 8.42 -25.76 -1.41
C ILE A 58 8.04 -24.44 -2.07
N THR A 59 8.69 -23.36 -1.67
CA THR A 59 8.63 -22.04 -2.34
C THR A 59 9.98 -21.70 -2.95
N GLN A 60 10.00 -20.73 -3.87
CA GLN A 60 11.24 -20.16 -4.45
C GLN A 60 12.14 -21.15 -5.23
N LYS A 61 11.67 -22.37 -5.52
CA LYS A 61 12.41 -23.38 -6.29
C LYS A 61 12.47 -22.99 -7.76
N SER A 62 13.69 -22.74 -8.25
CA SER A 62 13.92 -22.34 -9.64
C SER A 62 14.23 -23.56 -10.50
N PHE A 63 13.59 -23.62 -11.66
CA PHE A 63 13.85 -24.59 -12.73
C PHE A 63 14.33 -23.84 -13.97
N PHE A 64 14.76 -24.59 -14.98
CA PHE A 64 15.15 -24.00 -16.26
C PHE A 64 13.97 -23.28 -16.94
N GLU A 65 12.76 -23.81 -16.81
CA GLU A 65 11.54 -23.30 -17.42
C GLU A 65 10.94 -22.13 -16.64
N GLY A 66 11.29 -21.96 -15.37
CA GLY A 66 10.73 -20.91 -14.52
C GLY A 66 10.73 -21.29 -13.05
N ARG A 67 10.05 -20.46 -12.25
CA ARG A 67 9.95 -20.60 -10.80
C ARG A 67 8.48 -20.63 -10.39
N PRO A 68 7.92 -21.80 -10.06
CA PRO A 68 6.60 -21.89 -9.47
C PRO A 68 6.54 -21.17 -8.11
N ASP A 69 5.38 -20.62 -7.76
CA ASP A 69 5.21 -19.94 -6.47
C ASP A 69 5.23 -20.93 -5.31
N ILE A 70 4.41 -21.99 -5.37
CA ILE A 70 4.39 -23.09 -4.40
C ILE A 70 4.37 -24.43 -5.13
N ILE A 71 5.12 -25.39 -4.59
CA ILE A 71 5.07 -26.79 -4.97
C ILE A 71 4.70 -27.61 -3.75
N ILE A 72 3.73 -28.50 -3.90
CA ILE A 72 3.32 -29.48 -2.89
C ILE A 72 3.62 -30.85 -3.46
N GLU A 73 4.57 -31.57 -2.87
CA GLU A 73 4.99 -32.90 -3.34
C GLU A 73 4.95 -33.94 -2.22
N GLY A 74 4.43 -35.13 -2.52
CA GLY A 74 4.45 -36.28 -1.62
C GLY A 74 3.31 -37.26 -1.91
N GLY A 75 3.33 -38.43 -1.28
CA GLY A 75 2.26 -39.43 -1.47
C GLY A 75 2.04 -39.88 -2.92
N ASN A 76 3.05 -39.77 -3.79
CA ASN A 76 2.97 -39.98 -5.25
C ASN A 76 2.13 -38.95 -6.02
N GLU A 77 1.96 -37.76 -5.44
CA GLU A 77 1.25 -36.63 -6.04
C GLU A 77 2.11 -35.35 -6.06
N ILE A 78 1.94 -34.53 -7.10
CA ILE A 78 2.61 -33.24 -7.28
C ILE A 78 1.58 -32.18 -7.67
N TYR A 79 1.60 -31.07 -6.93
CA TYR A 79 0.76 -29.91 -7.19
C TYR A 79 1.65 -28.68 -7.33
N ILE A 80 1.45 -27.93 -8.40
CA ILE A 80 2.03 -26.60 -8.57
C ILE A 80 0.93 -25.58 -8.33
N ILE A 81 1.11 -24.67 -7.37
CA ILE A 81 0.20 -23.54 -7.14
C ILE A 81 0.89 -22.28 -7.65
N GLU A 82 0.16 -21.54 -8.49
CA GLU A 82 0.52 -20.23 -8.99
C GLU A 82 -0.42 -19.19 -8.40
N ASN A 83 0.15 -18.22 -7.70
CA ASN A 83 -0.59 -17.17 -7.03
C ASN A 83 -0.64 -15.92 -7.91
N LYS A 84 -1.86 -15.44 -8.22
CA LYS A 84 -2.07 -14.31 -9.13
C LYS A 84 -3.13 -13.36 -8.62
N PHE A 85 -2.78 -12.09 -8.42
CA PHE A 85 -3.76 -11.03 -8.14
C PHE A 85 -4.01 -10.13 -9.34
N TYR A 86 -2.94 -9.65 -9.99
CA TYR A 86 -3.04 -8.58 -11.00
C TYR A 86 -2.46 -8.95 -12.36
N ALA A 87 -1.42 -9.77 -12.42
CA ALA A 87 -0.83 -10.13 -13.69
C ALA A 87 -1.80 -11.01 -14.50
N GLY A 88 -2.08 -10.61 -15.75
CA GLY A 88 -2.68 -11.53 -16.70
C GLY A 88 -1.77 -12.76 -16.83
N PHE A 89 -2.35 -13.95 -16.96
CA PHE A 89 -1.55 -15.11 -17.35
C PHE A 89 -0.84 -14.75 -18.65
N SER A 90 0.45 -15.04 -18.77
CA SER A 90 1.20 -14.84 -20.01
C SER A 90 0.70 -15.83 -21.06
N GLN A 91 -0.50 -15.60 -21.60
CA GLN A 91 -1.21 -16.30 -22.70
C GLN A 91 -0.69 -17.71 -23.05
N GLY A 92 -0.64 -18.62 -22.06
CA GLY A 92 -0.24 -20.03 -22.23
C GLY A 92 1.21 -20.40 -21.89
N ASP A 93 2.17 -19.47 -21.93
CA ASP A 93 3.59 -19.78 -21.70
C ASP A 93 3.87 -20.27 -20.28
N GLN A 94 3.22 -19.68 -19.28
CA GLN A 94 3.46 -20.05 -17.90
C GLN A 94 2.88 -21.42 -17.53
N ILE A 95 1.70 -21.78 -18.06
CA ILE A 95 1.15 -23.12 -17.87
C ILE A 95 2.05 -24.12 -18.56
N LYS A 96 2.46 -23.83 -19.81
CA LYS A 96 3.38 -24.68 -20.55
C LYS A 96 4.69 -24.92 -19.78
N ARG A 97 5.29 -23.88 -19.21
CA ARG A 97 6.49 -23.99 -18.35
C ARG A 97 6.25 -24.95 -17.18
N TYR A 98 5.11 -24.89 -16.52
CA TYR A 98 4.81 -25.77 -15.39
C TYR A 98 4.50 -27.20 -15.82
N LYS A 99 3.86 -27.38 -16.98
CA LYS A 99 3.72 -28.69 -17.62
C LYS A 99 5.10 -29.30 -17.92
N ASP A 100 6.01 -28.50 -18.49
CA ASP A 100 7.37 -28.93 -18.81
C ASP A 100 8.16 -29.30 -17.53
N ILE A 101 8.03 -28.52 -16.46
CA ILE A 101 8.62 -28.84 -15.15
C ILE A 101 8.10 -30.19 -14.63
N ILE A 102 6.78 -30.38 -14.62
CA ILE A 102 6.17 -31.63 -14.15
C ILE A 102 6.65 -32.82 -14.97
N ASN A 103 6.66 -32.70 -16.30
CA ASN A 103 7.04 -33.79 -17.19
C ASN A 103 8.54 -34.11 -17.14
N ARG A 104 9.38 -33.12 -16.86
CA ARG A 104 10.83 -33.29 -16.79
C ARG A 104 11.31 -33.79 -15.43
N TYR A 105 10.81 -33.20 -14.35
CA TYR A 105 11.36 -33.40 -13.00
C TYR A 105 10.48 -34.27 -12.10
N TYR A 106 9.20 -34.46 -12.44
CA TYR A 106 8.21 -35.14 -11.60
C TYR A 106 7.43 -36.20 -12.38
N LYS A 107 8.09 -36.85 -13.35
CA LYS A 107 7.42 -37.75 -14.30
C LYS A 107 6.80 -38.98 -13.65
N GLU A 108 7.41 -39.44 -12.55
CA GLU A 108 7.07 -40.63 -11.79
C GLU A 108 5.83 -40.47 -10.90
N PHE A 109 5.47 -39.23 -10.58
CA PHE A 109 4.27 -38.93 -9.81
C PHE A 109 3.01 -39.34 -10.57
N GLN A 110 2.05 -39.98 -9.91
CA GLN A 110 0.81 -40.42 -10.56
C GLN A 110 -0.16 -39.27 -10.77
N ARG A 111 -0.34 -38.43 -9.76
CA ARG A 111 -1.23 -37.27 -9.83
C ARG A 111 -0.43 -35.99 -10.03
N LYS A 112 -0.80 -35.22 -11.05
CA LYS A 112 -0.12 -34.01 -11.49
C LYS A 112 -1.15 -32.92 -11.75
N GLU A 113 -1.05 -31.80 -11.06
CA GLU A 113 -2.05 -30.74 -11.17
C GLU A 113 -1.40 -29.37 -11.04
N VAL A 114 -1.89 -28.42 -11.84
CA VAL A 114 -1.50 -27.00 -11.75
C VAL A 114 -2.70 -26.21 -11.27
N LEU A 115 -2.50 -25.36 -10.27
CA LEU A 115 -3.56 -24.63 -9.61
C LEU A 115 -3.31 -23.15 -9.70
N LEU A 116 -4.36 -22.43 -10.08
CA LEU A 116 -4.34 -20.99 -10.17
C LEU A 116 -5.07 -20.43 -8.97
N LEU A 117 -4.32 -19.89 -8.02
CA LEU A 117 -4.84 -19.23 -6.83
C LEU A 117 -5.00 -17.73 -7.12
N THR A 118 -6.24 -17.26 -7.25
CA THR A 118 -6.55 -15.87 -7.64
C THR A 118 -7.90 -15.42 -7.08
N THR A 119 -8.29 -14.17 -7.32
CA THR A 119 -9.57 -13.62 -6.81
C THR A 119 -10.74 -14.05 -7.69
N ASP A 120 -11.96 -14.11 -7.11
CA ASP A 120 -13.16 -14.55 -7.85
C ASP A 120 -13.43 -13.73 -9.11
N GLY A 121 -13.15 -12.42 -9.05
CA GLY A 121 -13.32 -11.51 -10.19
C GLY A 121 -12.46 -11.87 -11.41
N ARG A 122 -11.44 -12.72 -11.24
CA ARG A 122 -10.51 -13.13 -12.30
C ARG A 122 -10.78 -14.55 -12.82
N LYS A 123 -11.66 -15.32 -12.18
CA LYS A 123 -11.95 -16.71 -12.55
C LYS A 123 -12.30 -16.86 -14.03
N LYS A 124 -13.24 -16.05 -14.53
CA LYS A 124 -13.69 -16.09 -15.94
C LYS A 124 -12.55 -15.88 -16.93
N PHE A 125 -11.65 -14.94 -16.63
CA PHE A 125 -10.49 -14.65 -17.48
C PHE A 125 -9.56 -15.86 -17.62
N TYR A 126 -9.40 -16.66 -16.57
CA TYR A 126 -8.54 -17.84 -16.61
C TYR A 126 -9.24 -19.09 -17.16
N GLU A 127 -10.54 -19.27 -16.94
CA GLU A 127 -11.32 -20.40 -17.47
C GLU A 127 -11.28 -20.44 -19.02
N GLU A 128 -11.28 -19.28 -19.67
CA GLU A 128 -11.17 -19.15 -21.14
C GLU A 128 -9.79 -19.57 -21.69
N LEU A 129 -8.76 -19.65 -20.84
CA LEU A 129 -7.39 -19.99 -21.24
C LEU A 129 -7.05 -21.48 -21.07
N LEU A 130 -7.98 -22.30 -20.55
CA LEU A 130 -7.74 -23.71 -20.25
C LEU A 130 -8.04 -24.62 -21.45
N ASN A 131 -7.06 -24.82 -22.33
CA ASN A 131 -7.07 -25.95 -23.28
C ASN A 131 -6.38 -27.19 -22.69
N ASN A 132 -7.10 -28.31 -22.72
CA ASN A 132 -6.78 -29.57 -22.07
C ASN A 132 -5.78 -30.42 -22.87
N ASP A 133 -4.52 -30.47 -22.42
CA ASP A 133 -3.48 -31.39 -22.91
C ASP A 133 -3.05 -32.40 -21.81
N GLY A 134 -3.99 -32.93 -21.03
CA GLY A 134 -3.74 -34.03 -20.08
C GLY A 134 -3.15 -33.66 -18.71
N ILE A 135 -2.92 -32.38 -18.42
CA ILE A 135 -2.66 -31.88 -17.06
C ILE A 135 -3.88 -31.10 -16.59
N SER A 136 -4.45 -31.51 -15.46
CA SER A 136 -5.60 -30.83 -14.84
C SER A 136 -5.17 -29.45 -14.36
N ILE A 137 -5.91 -28.42 -14.79
CA ILE A 137 -5.75 -27.07 -14.29
C ILE A 137 -7.01 -26.69 -13.54
N ARG A 138 -6.84 -26.25 -12.29
CA ARG A 138 -7.96 -25.89 -11.42
C ARG A 138 -7.77 -24.51 -10.81
N PHE A 139 -8.88 -23.80 -10.68
CA PHE A 139 -8.93 -22.51 -10.01
C PHE A 139 -9.17 -22.69 -8.50
N LEU A 140 -8.43 -21.92 -7.71
CA LEU A 140 -8.68 -21.71 -6.28
C LEU A 140 -8.95 -20.23 -6.05
N SER A 141 -10.00 -19.95 -5.28
CA SER A 141 -10.37 -18.60 -4.92
C SER A 141 -9.70 -18.18 -3.63
N TRP A 142 -9.00 -17.05 -3.67
CA TRP A 142 -8.57 -16.37 -2.45
C TRP A 142 -9.77 -15.99 -1.58
N ASN A 143 -10.85 -15.46 -2.15
CA ASN A 143 -12.07 -15.12 -1.41
C ASN A 143 -12.56 -16.31 -0.56
N PHE A 144 -12.70 -17.47 -1.20
CA PHE A 144 -13.12 -18.68 -0.50
C PHE A 144 -12.09 -19.16 0.54
N LEU A 145 -10.79 -19.13 0.23
CA LEU A 145 -9.76 -19.54 1.19
C LEU A 145 -9.73 -18.62 2.42
N LEU A 146 -9.93 -17.32 2.24
CA LEU A 146 -10.01 -16.38 3.35
C LEU A 146 -11.22 -16.64 4.23
N ASP A 147 -12.39 -16.92 3.64
CA ASP A 147 -13.60 -17.32 4.37
C ASP A 147 -13.38 -18.63 5.13
N LEU A 148 -12.73 -19.60 4.49
CA LEU A 148 -12.41 -20.90 5.08
C LEU A 148 -11.44 -20.77 6.26
N PHE A 149 -10.48 -19.86 6.17
CA PHE A 149 -9.50 -19.61 7.22
C PHE A 149 -10.01 -18.63 8.30
N TYR A 150 -11.21 -18.05 8.15
CA TYR A 150 -11.69 -17.01 9.04
C TYR A 150 -11.54 -17.37 10.53
N SER A 151 -10.70 -16.61 11.24
CA SER A 151 -10.37 -16.86 12.63
C SER A 151 -9.80 -15.63 13.31
N ASN A 152 -9.66 -15.71 14.64
CA ASN A 152 -8.96 -14.71 15.46
C ASN A 152 -7.43 -14.97 15.54
N ASP A 153 -6.89 -15.90 14.76
CA ASP A 153 -5.44 -16.08 14.69
C ASP A 153 -4.79 -14.84 14.07
N PHE A 154 -3.73 -14.33 14.70
CA PHE A 154 -3.10 -13.08 14.28
C PHE A 154 -2.55 -13.14 12.85
N LEU A 155 -1.87 -14.23 12.47
CA LEU A 155 -1.25 -14.34 11.15
C LEU A 155 -2.33 -14.49 10.08
N ILE A 156 -3.34 -15.31 10.33
CA ILE A 156 -4.46 -15.50 9.43
C ILE A 156 -5.24 -14.20 9.25
N SER A 157 -5.59 -13.52 10.35
CA SER A 157 -6.30 -12.24 10.32
C SER A 157 -5.49 -11.17 9.57
N ALA A 158 -4.17 -11.10 9.79
CA ALA A 158 -3.29 -10.18 9.09
C ALA A 158 -3.22 -10.49 7.58
N LEU A 159 -3.09 -11.76 7.19
CA LEU A 159 -3.12 -12.18 5.79
C LEU A 159 -4.47 -11.85 5.13
N SER A 160 -5.58 -12.19 5.79
CA SER A 160 -6.93 -11.92 5.29
C SER A 160 -7.16 -10.44 5.07
N ASN A 161 -6.79 -9.60 6.04
CA ASN A 161 -6.90 -8.15 5.89
C ASN A 161 -6.00 -7.63 4.76
N TYR A 162 -4.74 -8.09 4.71
CA TYR A 162 -3.82 -7.68 3.65
C TYR A 162 -4.39 -8.01 2.27
N ILE A 163 -4.83 -9.25 2.05
CA ILE A 163 -5.36 -9.66 0.76
C ILE A 163 -6.66 -8.93 0.44
N TYR A 164 -7.56 -8.80 1.42
CA TYR A 164 -8.83 -8.13 1.24
C TYR A 164 -8.63 -6.67 0.79
N TYR A 165 -7.88 -5.87 1.56
CA TYR A 165 -7.70 -4.45 1.28
C TYR A 165 -6.82 -4.16 0.06
N ASN A 166 -5.86 -5.03 -0.26
CA ASN A 166 -4.93 -4.77 -1.36
C ASN A 166 -5.34 -5.42 -2.69
N PHE A 167 -6.22 -6.44 -2.71
CA PHE A 167 -6.52 -7.20 -3.94
C PHE A 167 -8.00 -7.49 -4.18
N ILE A 168 -8.82 -7.62 -3.14
CA ILE A 168 -10.24 -7.99 -3.29
C ILE A 168 -11.14 -6.77 -3.26
N LEU A 169 -10.87 -5.82 -2.36
CA LEU A 169 -11.68 -4.64 -2.16
C LEU A 169 -11.68 -3.83 -3.45
N GLN A 170 -12.80 -3.90 -4.17
CA GLN A 170 -13.02 -3.07 -5.34
C GLN A 170 -13.23 -1.64 -4.87
N ILE A 171 -12.35 -0.75 -5.32
CA ILE A 171 -12.55 0.70 -5.14
C ILE A 171 -13.55 1.12 -6.20
N GLU A 172 -14.84 1.05 -5.85
CA GLU A 172 -15.90 1.58 -6.68
C GLU A 172 -16.15 3.04 -6.32
N PHE A 173 -16.28 3.90 -7.33
CA PHE A 173 -16.80 5.23 -7.10
C PHE A 173 -18.27 5.15 -6.76
N SER A 174 -18.65 5.76 -5.63
CA SER A 174 -20.06 6.02 -5.35
C SER A 174 -20.66 6.90 -6.45
N LYS A 175 -21.99 6.84 -6.60
CA LYS A 175 -22.71 7.69 -7.56
C LYS A 175 -22.36 9.18 -7.37
N LYS A 176 -22.24 9.63 -6.12
CA LYS A 176 -21.87 11.01 -5.77
C LYS A 176 -20.46 11.34 -6.24
N GLU A 177 -19.49 10.44 -6.05
CA GLU A 177 -18.12 10.65 -6.52
C GLU A 177 -18.05 10.69 -8.05
N LEU A 178 -18.78 9.82 -8.75
CA LEU A 178 -18.91 9.88 -10.21
C LEU A 178 -19.56 11.18 -10.67
N GLU A 179 -20.62 11.63 -10.02
CA GLU A 179 -21.27 12.91 -10.31
C GLU A 179 -20.26 14.06 -10.16
N MET A 180 -19.49 14.09 -9.07
CA MET A 180 -18.46 15.10 -8.85
C MET A 180 -17.35 15.06 -9.91
N LEU A 181 -16.86 13.88 -10.27
CA LEU A 181 -15.82 13.69 -11.30
C LEU A 181 -16.29 14.07 -12.71
N ASN A 182 -17.59 14.02 -12.98
CA ASN A 182 -18.18 14.40 -14.26
C ASN A 182 -18.48 15.91 -14.39
N THR A 183 -18.05 16.72 -13.42
CA THR A 183 -18.13 18.19 -13.50
C THR A 183 -16.76 18.84 -13.69
N THR A 184 -16.76 20.09 -14.13
CA THR A 184 -15.53 20.91 -14.17
C THR A 184 -15.21 21.59 -12.83
N GLU A 185 -16.05 21.42 -11.81
CA GLU A 185 -15.90 22.09 -10.51
C GLU A 185 -14.62 21.66 -9.78
N ILE A 186 -14.32 20.36 -9.74
CA ILE A 186 -13.10 19.85 -9.11
C ILE A 186 -11.86 20.39 -9.83
N PRO A 187 -11.69 20.20 -11.17
CA PRO A 187 -10.53 20.74 -11.87
C PRO A 187 -10.35 22.26 -11.69
N ASN A 188 -11.44 23.03 -11.77
CA ASN A 188 -11.39 24.48 -11.59
C ASN A 188 -11.02 24.88 -10.16
N THR A 189 -11.49 24.13 -9.16
CA THR A 189 -11.16 24.39 -7.75
C THR A 189 -9.70 24.09 -7.46
N ILE A 190 -9.16 22.99 -8.00
CA ILE A 190 -7.74 22.67 -7.90
C ILE A 190 -6.89 23.73 -8.61
N ASP A 191 -7.22 24.11 -9.85
CA ASP A 191 -6.49 25.17 -10.58
C ASP A 191 -6.46 26.50 -9.81
N LYS A 192 -7.59 26.91 -9.23
CA LYS A 192 -7.66 28.10 -8.36
C LYS A 192 -6.76 27.96 -7.12
N LEU A 193 -6.77 26.80 -6.47
CA LEU A 193 -5.92 26.53 -5.31
C LEU A 193 -4.44 26.67 -5.67
N LEU A 194 -4.00 26.11 -6.80
CA LEU A 194 -2.61 26.22 -7.26
C LEU A 194 -2.24 27.69 -7.56
N LYS A 195 -3.13 28.44 -8.23
CA LYS A 195 -2.93 29.87 -8.49
C LYS A 195 -2.83 30.71 -7.22
N VAL A 196 -3.57 30.38 -6.17
CA VAL A 196 -3.44 31.05 -4.86
C VAL A 196 -2.05 30.81 -4.28
N VAL A 197 -1.55 29.57 -4.32
CA VAL A 197 -0.19 29.24 -3.86
C VAL A 197 0.85 30.05 -4.64
N ASP A 198 0.74 30.11 -5.97
CA ASP A 198 1.67 30.88 -6.81
C ASP A 198 1.61 32.40 -6.56
N LYS A 199 0.42 32.97 -6.38
CA LYS A 199 0.29 34.39 -6.05
C LYS A 199 0.94 34.72 -4.72
N ILE A 200 0.70 33.91 -3.68
CA ILE A 200 1.32 34.10 -2.37
C ILE A 200 2.84 34.00 -2.48
N LYS A 201 3.35 33.15 -3.37
CA LYS A 201 4.79 33.04 -3.65
C LYS A 201 5.36 34.37 -4.10
N THR A 202 4.74 34.99 -5.10
CA THR A 202 5.15 36.30 -5.63
C THR A 202 5.04 37.37 -4.55
N GLN A 203 3.94 37.40 -3.79
CA GLN A 203 3.75 38.37 -2.71
C GLN A 203 4.81 38.24 -1.61
N LEU A 204 5.20 37.02 -1.23
CA LEU A 204 6.26 36.77 -0.26
C LEU A 204 7.63 37.24 -0.78
N GLN A 205 7.91 37.03 -2.08
CA GLN A 205 9.12 37.56 -2.71
C GLN A 205 9.14 39.10 -2.71
N ASP A 206 8.02 39.73 -3.04
CA ASP A 206 7.88 41.20 -3.10
C ASP A 206 8.10 41.86 -1.73
N ILE A 207 7.76 41.17 -0.64
CA ILE A 207 8.00 41.65 0.74
C ILE A 207 9.35 41.19 1.33
N GLY A 208 10.24 40.64 0.51
CA GLY A 208 11.65 40.41 0.84
C GLY A 208 12.01 39.00 1.30
N PHE A 209 11.11 38.01 1.21
CA PHE A 209 11.48 36.63 1.51
C PHE A 209 12.29 35.98 0.40
N LYS A 210 13.24 35.13 0.80
CA LYS A 210 13.85 34.17 -0.12
C LYS A 210 12.92 32.98 -0.27
N VAL A 211 12.42 32.77 -1.50
CA VAL A 211 11.46 31.71 -1.79
C VAL A 211 12.10 30.70 -2.75
N GLY A 212 11.99 29.42 -2.38
CA GLY A 212 12.57 28.30 -3.11
C GLY A 212 11.83 27.94 -4.40
N ARG A 213 12.31 26.87 -5.04
CA ARG A 213 11.63 26.26 -6.20
C ARG A 213 10.30 25.66 -5.75
N THR A 214 9.32 25.70 -6.64
CA THR A 214 8.03 25.01 -6.43
C THR A 214 8.24 23.51 -6.59
N SER A 215 7.81 22.75 -5.61
CA SER A 215 7.76 21.30 -5.61
C SER A 215 6.33 20.86 -5.93
N GLN A 216 6.16 19.90 -6.85
CA GLN A 216 4.85 19.48 -7.33
C GLN A 216 4.73 17.96 -7.47
N SER A 217 3.60 17.43 -7.04
CA SER A 217 3.10 16.08 -7.32
C SER A 217 1.57 16.08 -7.21
N ILE A 218 0.91 14.96 -7.48
CA ILE A 218 -0.54 14.82 -7.21
C ILE A 218 -0.87 15.01 -5.71
N ASN A 219 0.08 14.71 -4.83
CA ASN A 219 -0.12 14.72 -3.38
C ASN A 219 0.24 16.05 -2.73
N PHE A 220 0.97 16.94 -3.41
CA PHE A 220 1.36 18.23 -2.85
C PHE A 220 1.75 19.25 -3.92
N TYR A 221 1.57 20.53 -3.60
CA TYR A 221 2.05 21.64 -4.40
C TYR A 221 2.43 22.81 -3.49
N GLY A 222 3.70 23.23 -3.51
CA GLY A 222 4.16 24.28 -2.61
C GLY A 222 5.64 24.58 -2.74
N TYR A 223 6.17 25.38 -1.83
CA TYR A 223 7.55 25.82 -1.85
C TYR A 223 8.06 26.12 -0.44
N PHE A 224 9.38 26.16 -0.31
CA PHE A 224 10.02 26.64 0.90
C PHE A 224 10.11 28.16 0.92
N VAL A 225 9.84 28.74 2.07
CA VAL A 225 10.14 30.13 2.42
C VAL A 225 11.27 30.08 3.43
N GLU A 226 12.38 30.74 3.14
CA GLU A 226 13.59 30.63 3.92
C GLU A 226 14.19 31.99 4.28
N ASN A 227 14.88 32.00 5.41
CA ASN A 227 15.87 33.01 5.77
C ASN A 227 17.16 32.32 6.25
N ASP A 228 18.06 33.08 6.87
CA ASP A 228 19.35 32.57 7.35
C ASP A 228 19.24 31.57 8.52
N VAL A 229 18.08 31.48 9.16
CA VAL A 229 17.87 30.75 10.42
C VAL A 229 16.99 29.52 10.22
N MET A 230 15.95 29.60 9.40
CA MET A 230 14.95 28.55 9.25
C MET A 230 14.33 28.51 7.87
N LYS A 231 13.76 27.35 7.55
CA LYS A 231 12.89 27.15 6.40
C LYS A 231 11.53 26.67 6.86
N ILE A 232 10.48 27.26 6.31
CA ILE A 232 9.13 26.72 6.40
C ILE A 232 8.66 26.28 5.02
N TRP A 233 7.78 25.32 4.99
CA TRP A 233 7.09 24.94 3.77
C TRP A 233 5.69 25.57 3.77
N PHE A 234 5.28 26.13 2.64
CA PHE A 234 3.91 26.61 2.43
C PHE A 234 3.33 26.02 1.15
N GLY A 235 2.07 25.59 1.22
CA GLY A 235 1.34 25.13 0.05
C GLY A 235 0.18 24.22 0.38
N TYR A 236 -0.14 23.37 -0.60
CA TYR A 236 -1.19 22.38 -0.61
C TYR A 236 -0.66 20.95 -0.38
N GLY A 237 -1.40 20.12 0.37
CA GLY A 237 -1.13 18.68 0.50
C GLY A 237 -2.40 17.84 0.60
N LEU A 238 -2.54 16.86 -0.30
CA LEU A 238 -3.71 15.98 -0.41
C LEU A 238 -3.89 15.10 0.82
N LEU A 239 -2.83 14.39 1.23
CA LEU A 239 -2.89 13.48 2.39
C LEU A 239 -3.26 14.25 3.65
N TRP A 240 -2.64 15.42 3.84
CA TRP A 240 -2.98 16.34 4.92
C TRP A 240 -4.47 16.73 4.91
N TRP A 241 -4.98 17.12 3.75
CA TRP A 241 -6.37 17.53 3.58
C TRP A 241 -7.35 16.39 3.89
N GLN A 242 -6.99 15.16 3.54
CA GLN A 242 -7.79 13.97 3.82
C GLN A 242 -7.78 13.58 5.30
N GLU A 243 -6.62 13.70 5.97
CA GLU A 243 -6.43 13.22 7.34
C GLU A 243 -6.79 14.25 8.41
N CYS A 244 -6.78 15.56 8.09
CA CYS A 244 -7.05 16.59 9.08
C CYS A 244 -8.53 16.68 9.45
N THR A 245 -8.88 16.14 10.62
CA THR A 245 -10.23 16.22 11.19
C THR A 245 -10.49 17.49 12.00
N LYS A 246 -9.44 18.25 12.36
CA LYS A 246 -9.56 19.44 13.22
C LYS A 246 -9.94 20.70 12.45
N VAL A 247 -9.33 20.90 11.28
CA VAL A 247 -9.57 22.07 10.42
C VAL A 247 -9.43 21.63 8.96
N ILE A 248 -10.53 21.69 8.22
CA ILE A 248 -10.55 21.32 6.80
C ILE A 248 -9.98 22.49 6.00
N SER A 249 -8.67 22.48 5.77
CA SER A 249 -8.05 23.37 4.78
C SER A 249 -7.00 22.61 3.95
N PRO A 250 -7.03 22.74 2.61
CA PRO A 250 -5.98 22.21 1.75
C PRO A 250 -4.64 22.94 1.93
N LEU A 251 -4.66 24.20 2.40
CA LEU A 251 -3.47 25.04 2.55
C LEU A 251 -2.92 24.97 3.97
N PHE A 252 -1.60 24.87 4.09
CA PHE A 252 -0.93 24.89 5.39
C PHE A 252 0.50 25.43 5.35
N ILE A 253 0.98 25.82 6.52
CA ILE A 253 2.39 26.03 6.82
C ILE A 253 2.90 24.79 7.54
N GLN A 254 4.05 24.28 7.13
CA GLN A 254 4.74 23.19 7.79
C GLN A 254 6.12 23.62 8.25
N ILE A 255 6.43 23.19 9.46
CA ILE A 255 7.72 23.38 10.11
C ILE A 255 8.22 22.01 10.58
N ARG A 256 9.49 21.74 10.31
CA ARG A 256 10.17 20.52 10.75
C ARG A 256 11.55 20.87 11.28
N GLU A 257 12.02 20.12 12.26
CA GLU A 257 13.34 20.34 12.85
C GLU A 257 14.45 20.18 11.79
N ASP A 258 14.31 19.20 10.89
CA ASP A 258 15.27 18.97 9.80
C ASP A 258 15.21 20.03 8.67
N PHE A 259 14.24 20.95 8.71
CA PHE A 259 14.22 22.12 7.82
C PHE A 259 15.17 23.23 8.29
N SER A 260 15.56 23.24 9.58
CA SER A 260 16.56 24.17 10.11
C SER A 260 17.81 23.41 10.55
N PRO A 261 18.90 23.41 9.75
CA PRO A 261 20.12 22.74 10.16
C PRO A 261 20.80 23.39 11.37
N VAL A 262 20.38 24.60 11.75
CA VAL A 262 21.02 25.41 12.79
C VAL A 262 20.26 25.38 14.12
N TYR A 263 18.97 25.06 14.12
CA TYR A 263 18.12 25.15 15.31
C TYR A 263 17.40 23.83 15.62
N LYS A 264 17.57 23.36 16.86
CA LYS A 264 16.81 22.23 17.42
C LYS A 264 15.62 22.74 18.20
N PHE A 265 14.48 22.04 18.12
CA PHE A 265 13.27 22.49 18.78
C PHE A 265 13.35 22.19 20.29
N ASP A 266 13.29 23.25 21.09
CA ASP A 266 13.18 23.16 22.55
C ASP A 266 11.74 23.38 23.03
N ASP A 267 11.49 23.14 24.33
CA ASP A 267 10.16 23.27 24.94
C ASP A 267 9.59 24.69 24.80
N ASN A 268 10.44 25.72 24.75
CA ASN A 268 10.02 27.10 24.61
C ASN A 268 9.52 27.37 23.18
N PHE A 269 10.26 26.91 22.16
CA PHE A 269 9.85 27.00 20.77
C PHE A 269 8.58 26.20 20.49
N ILE A 270 8.46 25.00 21.06
CA ILE A 270 7.23 24.20 20.99
C ILE A 270 6.05 24.97 21.61
N SER A 271 6.23 25.64 22.75
CA SER A 271 5.19 26.47 23.36
C SER A 271 4.75 27.62 22.44
N VAL A 272 5.70 28.24 21.72
CA VAL A 272 5.42 29.31 20.74
C VAL A 272 4.60 28.76 19.58
N LEU A 273 4.99 27.62 19.00
CA LEU A 273 4.25 26.95 17.93
C LEU A 273 2.80 26.70 18.34
N LEU A 274 2.57 26.13 19.53
CA LEU A 274 1.24 25.86 20.06
C LEU A 274 0.42 27.15 20.23
N LYS A 275 1.01 28.23 20.77
CA LYS A 275 0.34 29.53 20.91
C LYS A 275 -0.05 30.15 19.57
N MET A 276 0.76 29.91 18.55
CA MET A 276 0.49 30.35 17.18
C MET A 276 -0.53 29.45 16.45
N GLY A 277 -1.02 28.39 17.10
CA GLY A 277 -2.00 27.47 16.54
C GLY A 277 -1.41 26.41 15.61
N PHE A 278 -0.10 26.16 15.69
CA PHE A 278 0.47 24.93 15.14
C PHE A 278 0.13 23.75 16.05
N PHE A 279 0.07 22.56 15.47
CA PHE A 279 -0.01 21.31 16.22
C PHE A 279 0.83 20.23 15.54
N GLU A 280 1.16 19.21 16.33
CA GLU A 280 1.93 18.07 15.87
C GLU A 280 1.07 17.12 15.02
N SER A 281 1.62 16.68 13.89
CA SER A 281 0.99 15.75 12.94
C SER A 281 1.97 14.63 12.57
N GLY A 282 1.99 13.57 13.37
CA GLY A 282 2.87 12.42 13.16
C GLY A 282 4.34 12.71 13.52
N LYS A 283 5.27 11.98 12.92
CA LYS A 283 6.67 11.90 13.36
C LYS A 283 7.52 13.15 13.00
N ASN A 284 7.23 14.31 13.58
CA ASN A 284 7.99 15.58 13.49
C ASN A 284 7.46 16.66 12.53
N ASN A 285 6.17 16.64 12.17
CA ASN A 285 5.56 17.73 11.42
C ASN A 285 4.78 18.65 12.36
N TRP A 286 5.18 19.93 12.44
CA TRP A 286 4.35 20.98 13.02
C TRP A 286 3.59 21.66 11.89
N ILE A 287 2.26 21.60 11.95
CA ILE A 287 1.39 22.08 10.88
C ILE A 287 0.47 23.16 11.42
N LYS A 288 0.31 24.21 10.62
CA LYS A 288 -0.72 25.24 10.82
C LYS A 288 -1.58 25.36 9.56
N PRO A 289 -2.86 24.97 9.64
CA PRO A 289 -3.82 25.18 8.56
C PRO A 289 -3.98 26.68 8.27
N ILE A 290 -4.15 27.01 6.99
CA ILE A 290 -4.44 28.36 6.52
C ILE A 290 -5.81 28.33 5.87
N ASP A 291 -6.83 28.86 6.56
CA ASP A 291 -8.17 28.98 6.00
C ASP A 291 -8.22 30.22 5.11
N SER A 292 -8.29 30.01 3.80
CA SER A 292 -8.33 31.10 2.83
C SER A 292 -9.52 32.03 3.00
N ASN A 293 -10.61 31.58 3.64
CA ASN A 293 -11.80 32.39 3.86
C ASN A 293 -11.62 33.46 4.94
N LEU A 294 -10.57 33.37 5.75
CA LEU A 294 -10.26 34.36 6.80
C LEU A 294 -9.55 35.61 6.25
N TYR A 295 -9.17 35.60 4.97
CA TYR A 295 -8.40 36.66 4.33
C TYR A 295 -9.19 37.28 3.19
N LYS A 296 -9.10 38.60 3.04
CA LYS A 296 -9.75 39.34 1.95
C LYS A 296 -9.14 39.03 0.60
N ASP A 297 -7.82 38.83 0.57
CA ASP A 297 -7.04 38.58 -0.63
C ASP A 297 -5.71 37.85 -0.31
N GLU A 298 -4.97 37.50 -1.36
CA GLU A 298 -3.69 36.79 -1.23
C GLU A 298 -2.59 37.67 -0.60
N THR A 299 -2.71 39.00 -0.68
CA THR A 299 -1.76 39.94 -0.05
C THR A 299 -1.92 39.98 1.46
N GLU A 300 -3.15 39.98 1.98
CA GLU A 300 -3.42 39.86 3.42
C GLU A 300 -2.94 38.51 3.96
N MET A 301 -3.15 37.42 3.21
CA MET A 301 -2.64 36.11 3.58
C MET A 301 -1.11 36.08 3.63
N ALA A 302 -0.42 36.62 2.62
CA ALA A 302 1.04 36.71 2.60
C ALA A 302 1.60 37.52 3.77
N LYS A 303 0.92 38.61 4.18
CA LYS A 303 1.29 39.41 5.36
C LYS A 303 1.13 38.62 6.66
N GLU A 304 0.09 37.82 6.80
CA GLU A 304 -0.09 36.98 7.99
C GLU A 304 0.95 35.85 8.03
N ILE A 305 1.28 35.23 6.88
CA ILE A 305 2.37 34.25 6.78
C ILE A 305 3.70 34.89 7.20
N LYS A 306 3.98 36.12 6.73
CA LYS A 306 5.15 36.90 7.15
C LYS A 306 5.18 37.10 8.66
N LYS A 307 4.06 37.50 9.25
CA LYS A 307 3.94 37.72 10.69
C LYS A 307 4.26 36.46 11.48
N TYR A 308 3.75 35.30 11.06
CA TYR A 308 4.11 34.04 11.69
C TYR A 308 5.62 33.78 11.61
N PHE A 309 6.21 33.98 10.45
CA PHE A 309 7.64 33.76 10.26
C PHE A 309 8.49 34.71 11.11
N ASP A 310 8.14 36.01 11.15
CA ASP A 310 8.80 37.01 11.99
C ASP A 310 8.69 36.69 13.49
N GLU A 311 7.53 36.18 13.94
CA GLU A 311 7.32 35.75 15.33
C GLU A 311 8.19 34.54 15.69
N LEU A 312 8.33 33.56 14.79
CA LEU A 312 9.19 32.40 15.01
C LEU A 312 10.67 32.80 15.10
N ILE A 313 11.13 33.67 14.21
CA ILE A 313 12.52 34.15 14.19
C ILE A 313 12.90 34.85 15.48
N LYS A 314 12.01 35.70 16.03
CA LYS A 314 12.24 36.41 17.30
C LYS A 314 12.52 35.49 18.48
N HIS A 315 12.10 34.23 18.40
CA HIS A 315 12.33 33.24 19.46
C HIS A 315 13.61 32.44 19.24
N ILE A 316 14.10 32.34 18.00
CA ILE A 316 15.33 31.61 17.68
C ILE A 316 16.59 32.47 17.89
N ILE A 317 16.50 33.78 17.67
CA ILE A 317 17.67 34.70 17.75
C ILE A 317 17.95 35.18 19.20
N LYS A 318 17.05 34.91 20.15
CA LYS A 318 17.26 35.22 21.58
C LYS A 318 18.11 34.15 22.25
#